data_AF-A0A4R3V922-F1
#
_entry.id   AF-A0A4R3V922-F1
#
_cell.length_a   1.000
_cell.length_b   1.000
_cell.length_c   1.000
_cell.angle_alpha   90.00
_cell.angle_beta   90.00
_cell.angle_gamma   90.00
#
_symmetry.space_group_name_H-M   'P 1'
#
loop_
_entity.id
_entity.type
_entity.pdbx_description
1 polymer ?
#
loop_
_entity_poly.entity_id
_entity_poly.type
_entity_poly.pdbx_seq_one_letter_code
_entity_poly.pdbx_strand_id
1 'polypeptide(L)' 'MIQTQAMQSTDTITLRDDERQPCEIWTRVMGYHRPMSSFNIGKKGEFHERKYFVEGRAKALSKAA' A
#
# COMPACT_ATOMS: atom_id res chain seq x y z
N MET A 1 44.75 -2.99 -9.07
CA MET A 1 43.99 -1.73 -8.84
C MET A 1 42.51 -2.08 -8.89
N ILE A 2 41.90 -2.35 -7.74
CA ILE A 2 40.45 -2.58 -7.67
C ILE A 2 39.90 -1.38 -6.90
N GLN A 3 39.21 -0.48 -7.60
CA GLN A 3 38.58 0.68 -7.00
C GLN A 3 37.26 0.23 -6.37
N THR A 4 37.21 0.14 -5.04
CA THR A 4 35.99 -0.10 -4.27
C THR A 4 35.18 1.19 -4.24
N GLN A 5 34.05 1.23 -4.92
CA GLN A 5 33.15 2.39 -4.92
C GLN A 5 32.30 2.39 -3.64
N ALA A 6 32.29 3.51 -2.91
CA ALA A 6 31.53 3.68 -1.68
C ALA A 6 30.02 3.73 -1.95
N MET A 7 29.23 2.95 -1.19
CA MET A 7 27.77 3.05 -1.16
C MET A 7 27.36 4.45 -0.69
N GLN A 8 26.65 5.17 -1.55
CA GLN A 8 26.11 6.49 -1.24
C GLN A 8 25.04 6.39 -0.15
N SER A 9 25.08 7.32 0.81
CA SER A 9 24.13 7.46 1.90
C SER A 9 22.71 7.73 1.38
N THR A 10 21.74 6.95 1.85
CA THR A 10 20.31 7.18 1.60
C THR A 10 19.83 8.38 2.42
N ASP A 11 20.06 9.59 1.90
CA ASP A 11 19.43 10.78 2.45
C ASP A 11 17.92 10.69 2.26
N THR A 12 17.19 10.88 3.36
CA THR A 12 15.73 10.80 3.36
C THR A 12 15.16 12.11 2.82
N ILE A 13 14.76 12.13 1.55
CA ILE A 13 14.17 13.31 0.91
C ILE A 13 12.84 13.64 1.61
N THR A 14 12.80 14.77 2.31
CA THR A 14 11.62 15.26 3.02
C THR A 14 11.03 16.43 2.23
N LEU A 15 9.86 16.23 1.61
CA LEU A 15 9.14 17.25 0.84
C LEU A 15 8.15 18.03 1.72
N ARG A 16 8.01 19.33 1.48
CA ARG A 16 6.94 20.16 2.04
C ARG A 16 5.61 19.82 1.35
N ASP A 17 4.48 20.11 2.00
CA ASP A 17 3.17 19.72 1.47
C ASP A 17 2.82 20.43 0.15
N ASP A 18 3.30 21.66 -0.07
CA ASP A 18 3.16 22.41 -1.33
C ASP A 18 3.93 21.80 -2.50
N GLU A 19 4.96 21.00 -2.21
CA GLU A 19 5.81 20.34 -3.21
C GLU A 19 5.28 18.95 -3.59
N ARG A 20 4.24 18.47 -2.90
CA ARG A 20 3.66 17.14 -3.13
C ARG A 20 2.62 17.19 -4.24
N GLN A 21 2.67 16.20 -5.14
CA GLN A 21 1.61 15.97 -6.11
C GLN A 21 0.55 15.02 -5.51
N PRO A 22 -0.76 15.33 -5.63
CA PRO A 22 -1.82 14.42 -5.22
C PRO A 22 -1.78 13.13 -6.04
N CYS A 23 -1.82 11.98 -5.34
CA CYS A 23 -1.88 10.67 -5.98
C CYS A 23 -3.29 10.12 -5.91
N GLU A 24 -3.82 9.66 -7.05
CA GLU A 24 -5.08 8.94 -7.07
C GLU A 24 -4.87 7.46 -6.76
N ILE A 25 -5.64 6.96 -5.79
CA ILE A 25 -5.57 5.55 -5.38
C ILE A 25 -6.64 4.77 -6.13
N TRP A 26 -6.23 3.73 -6.84
CA TRP A 26 -7.12 2.86 -7.60
C TRP A 26 -7.22 1.49 -6.92
N THR A 27 -8.42 0.91 -6.92
CA THR A 27 -8.66 -0.41 -6.32
C THR A 27 -9.59 -1.25 -7.17
N ARG A 28 -9.56 -2.57 -6.97
CA ARG A 28 -10.37 -3.52 -7.71
C ARG A 28 -11.78 -3.62 -7.11
N VAL A 29 -12.78 -3.33 -7.93
CA VAL A 29 -14.21 -3.49 -7.63
C VAL A 29 -14.79 -4.51 -8.59
N MET A 30 -15.21 -5.67 -8.08
CA MET A 30 -15.89 -6.72 -8.87
C MET A 30 -15.20 -7.12 -10.19
N GLY A 31 -13.89 -6.89 -10.34
CA GLY A 31 -13.13 -7.28 -11.53
C GLY A 31 -12.42 -6.14 -12.27
N TYR A 32 -12.83 -4.88 -12.07
CA TYR A 32 -12.24 -3.73 -12.75
C TYR A 32 -11.59 -2.75 -11.77
N HIS A 33 -10.71 -1.88 -12.27
CA HIS A 33 -10.09 -0.82 -11.48
C HIS A 33 -10.99 0.41 -11.42
N ARG A 34 -11.25 0.90 -10.21
CA ARG A 34 -12.03 2.10 -9.95
C ARG A 34 -11.24 3.01 -9.00
N PRO A 35 -11.21 4.34 -9.25
CA PRO A 35 -10.57 5.26 -8.33
C PRO A 35 -11.35 5.34 -7.02
N MET A 36 -10.63 5.36 -5.91
CA MET A 36 -11.23 5.41 -4.56
C MET A 36 -11.96 6.74 -4.33
N SER A 37 -11.50 7.82 -4.97
CA SER A 37 -12.15 9.14 -5.02
C SER A 37 -13.61 9.08 -5.48
N SER A 38 -13.96 8.14 -6.36
CA SER A 38 -15.31 7.94 -6.91
C SER A 38 -16.28 7.22 -5.96
N PHE A 39 -15.85 6.78 -4.78
CA PHE A 39 -16.69 5.97 -3.90
C PHE A 39 -17.78 6.80 -3.22
N ASN A 40 -19.01 6.29 -3.25
CA ASN A 40 -20.11 6.82 -2.44
C ASN A 40 -20.02 6.31 -0.99
N ILE A 41 -20.86 6.85 -0.09
CA ILE A 41 -20.82 6.52 1.35
C ILE A 41 -21.01 5.02 1.59
N GLY A 42 -21.97 4.38 0.91
CA GLY A 42 -22.20 2.93 1.03
C GLY A 42 -21.01 2.09 0.58
N LYS A 43 -20.38 2.45 -0.53
CA LYS A 43 -19.18 1.75 -1.03
C LYS A 43 -17.98 1.95 -0.12
N LYS A 44 -17.83 3.14 0.48
CA LYS A 44 -16.81 3.37 1.51
C LYS A 44 -17.05 2.44 2.70
N GLY A 45 -18.28 2.34 3.20
CA GLY A 45 -18.64 1.40 4.29
C GLY A 45 -18.24 -0.04 3.96
N GLU A 46 -18.73 -0.57 2.84
CA GLU A 46 -18.39 -1.93 2.39
C GLU A 46 -16.88 -2.14 2.26
N PHE A 47 -16.14 -1.15 1.75
CA PHE A 47 -14.69 -1.26 1.59
C PHE A 47 -13.96 -1.36 2.94
N HIS A 48 -14.40 -0.62 3.97
CA HIS A 48 -13.79 -0.68 5.31
C HIS A 48 -14.08 -1.99 6.05
N GLU A 49 -15.18 -2.67 5.70
CA GLU A 49 -15.55 -3.97 6.28
C GLU A 49 -14.78 -5.15 5.65
N ARG A 50 -14.03 -4.93 4.57
CA ARG A 50 -13.25 -5.98 3.89
C ARG A 50 -12.17 -6.53 4.81
N LYS A 51 -12.11 -7.86 4.90
CA LYS A 51 -11.04 -8.57 5.62
C LYS A 51 -9.93 -8.96 4.66
N TYR A 52 -8.70 -8.57 4.99
CA TYR A 52 -7.51 -8.93 4.23
C TYR A 52 -6.91 -10.23 4.74
N PHE A 53 -6.43 -11.04 3.81
CA PHE A 53 -5.59 -12.18 4.15
C PHE A 53 -4.25 -11.69 4.69
N VAL A 54 -3.77 -12.33 5.76
CA VAL A 54 -2.45 -12.08 6.34
C VAL A 54 -1.75 -13.43 6.48
N GLU A 55 -0.69 -13.64 5.70
CA GLU A 55 0.01 -14.93 5.60
C GLU A 55 0.44 -15.48 6.97
N GLY A 56 1.00 -14.62 7.84
CA GLY A 56 1.44 -15.01 9.17
C GLY A 56 0.32 -15.55 10.06
N ARG A 57 -0.92 -15.03 9.92
CA ARG A 57 -2.08 -15.53 10.67
C ARG A 57 -2.51 -16.92 10.22
N ALA A 58 -2.39 -17.21 8.92
CA ALA A 58 -2.70 -18.53 8.38
C ALA A 58 -1.69 -19.61 8.83
N LYS A 59 -0.39 -19.28 8.84
CA LYS A 59 0.68 -20.19 9.32
C LYS A 59 0.57 -20.54 10.81
N ALA A 60 0.11 -19.59 11.63
CA ALA A 60 -0.09 -19.83 13.08
C ALA A 60 -1.23 -20.84 13.33
N LEU A 61 -2.32 -20.76 12.56
CA LEU A 61 -3.45 -21.69 12.65
C LEU A 61 -3.07 -23.13 12.25
N SER A 62 -2.19 -23.30 11.26
CA SER A 62 -1.74 -24.63 10.81
C SER A 62 -0.72 -25.30 11.72
N LYS A 63 -0.12 -24.58 12.68
CA LYS A 63 0.87 -25.12 13.64
C LYS A 63 0.26 -25.55 14.97
N ALA A 64 -0.96 -25.10 15.25
CA ALA A 64 -1.69 -25.39 16.49
C ALA A 64 -2.72 -26.53 16.34
N ALA A 65 -2.81 -27.14 15.15
CA ALA A 65 -3.61 -28.32 14.83
C ALA A 65 -2.68 -29.51 14.62
#